data_AF-A0A150GAF7-F1
#
_entry.id   AF-A0A150GAF7-F1
#
_cell.length_a   1.000
_cell.length_b   1.000
_cell.length_c   1.000
_cell.angle_alpha   90.00
_cell.angle_beta   90.00
_cell.angle_gamma   90.00
#
_symmetry.space_group_name_H-M   'P 1'
#
loop_
_entity.id
_entity.type
_entity.pdbx_description
1 polymer ?
#
loop_
_entity_poly.entity_id
_entity_poly.type
_entity_poly.pdbx_seq_one_letter_code
_entity_poly.pdbx_strand_id
1 'polypeptide(L)'
;MQPSTAVPAPVSLGFSLLRRAPCRAPPPLPSLDSTREGILMAGRALGVSLASTARLAIHIWDRIHGMVRLVISVRLPIDGGCDADDGNRPPSAAAAAALERVYAMATLWLAAKLEEPRNELPGVRTMATLCGTLPGCVAEAELRVLRWCEWAPRAGFSALAI
;
A
#
# COMPACT_ATOMS: atom_id res chain seq x y z
N MET A 1 5.21 -52.33 -11.31
CA MET A 1 4.41 -51.10 -11.51
C MET A 1 4.47 -50.30 -10.22
N GLN A 2 5.33 -49.28 -10.15
CA GLN A 2 5.45 -48.38 -8.98
C GLN A 2 4.86 -47.02 -9.35
N PRO A 3 3.99 -46.42 -8.52
CA PRO A 3 3.50 -45.07 -8.74
C PRO A 3 4.57 -44.04 -8.32
N SER A 4 5.02 -43.25 -9.28
CA SER A 4 5.94 -42.13 -9.10
C SER A 4 5.23 -40.97 -8.39
N THR A 5 5.49 -40.78 -7.09
CA THR A 5 5.09 -39.60 -6.33
C THR A 5 6.01 -38.42 -6.66
N ALA A 6 5.58 -37.59 -7.62
CA ALA A 6 6.22 -36.31 -7.90
C ALA A 6 5.78 -35.27 -6.85
N VAL A 7 6.71 -34.81 -6.03
CA VAL A 7 6.53 -33.71 -5.08
C VAL A 7 6.67 -32.39 -5.84
N PRO A 8 5.68 -31.47 -5.83
CA PRO A 8 5.84 -30.16 -6.45
C PRO A 8 6.78 -29.28 -5.61
N ALA A 9 7.76 -28.68 -6.29
CA ALA A 9 8.74 -27.77 -5.71
C ALA A 9 8.09 -26.49 -5.14
N PRO A 10 8.72 -25.85 -4.13
CA PRO A 10 8.24 -24.59 -3.58
C PRO A 10 8.32 -23.47 -4.62
N VAL A 11 7.18 -22.84 -4.89
CA VAL A 11 7.07 -21.65 -5.74
C VAL A 11 7.78 -20.50 -5.02
N SER A 12 9.02 -20.23 -5.43
CA SER A 12 9.74 -19.02 -5.03
C SER A 12 9.08 -17.82 -5.69
N LEU A 13 8.25 -17.10 -4.94
CA LEU A 13 7.80 -15.76 -5.30
C LEU A 13 8.98 -14.79 -5.14
N GLY A 14 9.89 -14.84 -6.12
CA GLY A 14 10.96 -13.86 -6.27
C GLY A 14 10.35 -12.48 -6.50
N PHE A 15 10.60 -11.57 -5.57
CA PHE A 15 10.25 -10.15 -5.69
C PHE A 15 11.10 -9.51 -6.79
N SER A 16 10.65 -9.64 -8.04
CA SER A 16 11.26 -8.97 -9.19
C SER A 16 10.50 -7.70 -9.54
N LEU A 17 10.51 -6.69 -8.68
CA LEU A 17 10.00 -5.37 -9.04
C LEU A 17 10.84 -4.31 -8.37
N LEU A 18 11.75 -3.70 -9.14
CA LEU A 18 12.07 -2.27 -9.15
C LEU A 18 13.11 -2.01 -10.25
N ARG A 19 12.75 -2.25 -11.53
CA ARG A 19 13.53 -1.68 -12.65
C ARG A 19 13.10 -0.23 -12.82
N ARG A 20 13.92 0.68 -12.26
CA ARG A 20 13.74 2.14 -12.19
C ARG A 20 13.50 2.77 -13.57
N ALA A 21 12.42 3.55 -13.69
CA ALA A 21 12.39 4.72 -14.56
C ALA A 21 13.02 5.92 -13.80
N PRO A 22 13.64 6.90 -14.49
CA PRO A 22 14.26 8.05 -13.82
C PRO A 22 13.19 8.97 -13.21
N CYS A 23 12.88 8.77 -11.94
CA CYS A 23 11.97 9.64 -11.19
C CYS A 23 12.73 10.89 -10.72
N ARG A 24 12.28 12.05 -11.20
CA ARG A 24 12.61 13.38 -10.65
C ARG A 24 12.50 13.36 -9.12
N ALA A 25 13.45 13.99 -8.44
CA ALA A 25 13.60 13.95 -6.98
C ALA A 25 12.27 14.20 -6.25
N PRO A 26 11.88 13.33 -5.28
CA PRO A 26 10.64 13.51 -4.55
C PRO A 26 10.82 14.55 -3.43
N PRO A 27 9.73 15.24 -3.06
CA PRO A 27 9.69 16.10 -1.88
C PRO A 27 9.96 15.28 -0.59
N PRO A 28 10.35 15.96 0.51
CA PRO A 28 10.66 15.33 1.79
C PRO A 28 9.52 14.45 2.29
N LEU A 29 9.89 13.49 3.17
CA LEU A 29 8.98 12.46 3.68
C LEU A 29 7.65 13.08 4.12
N PRO A 30 6.52 12.51 3.65
CA PRO A 30 5.23 12.92 4.15
C PRO A 30 5.19 12.76 5.68
N SER A 31 4.89 13.84 6.41
CA SER A 31 4.50 13.75 7.82
C SER A 31 3.28 12.82 7.94
N LEU A 32 3.05 12.20 9.11
CA LEU A 32 1.85 11.36 9.36
C LEU A 32 0.54 12.07 8.96
N ASP A 33 0.51 13.40 9.13
CA ASP A 33 -0.59 14.27 8.68
C ASP A 33 -0.75 14.29 7.17
N SER A 34 0.34 14.29 6.41
CA SER A 34 0.28 14.34 4.95
C SER A 34 -0.15 13.03 4.28
N THR A 35 0.02 11.86 4.93
CA THR A 35 -0.57 10.60 4.40
C THR A 35 -2.08 10.59 4.59
N ARG A 36 -2.58 11.04 5.75
CA ARG A 36 -4.04 11.21 5.98
C ARG A 36 -4.64 12.24 5.03
N GLU A 37 -3.97 13.37 4.86
CA GLU A 37 -4.37 14.39 3.88
C GLU A 37 -4.36 13.81 2.46
N GLY A 38 -3.36 12.99 2.12
CA GLY A 38 -3.30 12.26 0.85
C GLY A 38 -4.51 11.34 0.64
N ILE A 39 -4.95 10.62 1.67
CA ILE A 39 -6.17 9.81 1.62
C ILE A 39 -7.41 10.69 1.39
N LEU A 40 -7.54 11.82 2.08
CA LEU A 40 -8.66 12.75 1.92
C LEU A 40 -8.69 13.38 0.51
N MET A 41 -7.53 13.80 0.00
CA MET A 41 -7.38 14.39 -1.33
C MET A 41 -7.67 13.37 -2.43
N ALA A 42 -7.17 12.14 -2.29
CA ALA A 42 -7.51 11.04 -3.20
C ALA A 42 -9.01 10.71 -3.13
N GLY A 43 -9.61 10.70 -1.93
CA GLY A 43 -11.04 10.50 -1.75
C GLY A 43 -11.88 11.56 -2.47
N ARG A 44 -11.51 12.84 -2.33
CA ARG A 44 -12.12 13.95 -3.07
C ARG A 44 -11.99 13.78 -4.58
N ALA A 45 -10.81 13.44 -5.07
CA ALA A 45 -10.56 13.26 -6.50
C ALA A 45 -11.35 12.10 -7.10
N LEU A 46 -11.62 11.06 -6.31
CA LEU A 46 -12.43 9.90 -6.70
C LEU A 46 -13.94 10.12 -6.54
N GLY A 47 -14.35 11.23 -5.93
CA GLY A 47 -15.76 11.52 -5.66
C GLY A 47 -16.40 10.62 -4.60
N VAL A 48 -15.62 9.95 -3.75
CA VAL A 48 -16.16 9.09 -2.69
C VAL A 48 -16.59 9.90 -1.46
N SER A 49 -17.48 9.33 -0.65
CA SER A 49 -17.97 9.99 0.56
C SER A 49 -16.84 10.24 1.56
N LEU A 50 -16.58 11.51 1.86
CA LEU A 50 -15.60 11.88 2.89
C LEU A 50 -16.09 11.55 4.30
N ALA A 51 -17.40 11.60 4.53
CA ALA A 51 -18.01 11.38 5.84
C ALA A 51 -18.07 9.91 6.26
N SER A 52 -18.01 8.98 5.31
CA SER A 52 -17.98 7.53 5.58
C SER A 52 -16.69 6.90 5.07
N THR A 53 -16.52 6.85 3.75
CA THR A 53 -15.44 6.12 3.07
C THR A 53 -14.05 6.62 3.44
N ALA A 54 -13.81 7.93 3.36
CA ALA A 54 -12.48 8.46 3.70
C ALA A 54 -12.18 8.33 5.21
N ARG A 55 -13.19 8.49 6.08
CA ARG A 55 -13.04 8.25 7.53
C ARG A 55 -12.71 6.79 7.84
N LEU A 56 -13.38 5.84 7.19
CA LEU A 56 -13.05 4.42 7.33
C LEU A 56 -11.65 4.13 6.81
N ALA A 57 -11.22 4.73 5.69
CA ALA A 57 -9.87 4.57 5.16
C ALA A 57 -8.80 5.06 6.15
N ILE A 58 -9.02 6.20 6.80
CA ILE A 58 -8.16 6.74 7.85
C ILE A 58 -8.16 5.82 9.07
N HIS A 59 -9.32 5.33 9.50
CA HIS A 59 -9.42 4.36 10.60
C HIS A 59 -8.61 3.09 10.33
N ILE A 60 -8.72 2.54 9.12
CA ILE A 60 -7.93 1.37 8.71
C ILE A 60 -6.44 1.72 8.70
N TRP A 61 -6.06 2.87 8.15
CA TRP A 61 -4.69 3.35 8.12
C TRP A 61 -4.07 3.44 9.52
N ASP A 62 -4.79 4.05 10.46
CA ASP A 62 -4.32 4.23 11.84
C ASP A 62 -4.03 2.89 12.52
N ARG A 63 -4.81 1.85 12.21
CA ARG A 63 -4.56 0.51 12.73
C ARG A 63 -3.32 -0.15 12.17
N ILE A 64 -2.97 0.12 10.90
CA ILE A 64 -1.88 -0.60 10.20
C ILE A 64 -0.59 0.21 10.07
N HIS A 65 -0.60 1.53 10.29
CA HIS A 65 0.53 2.40 9.95
C HIS A 65 1.83 1.96 10.64
N GLY A 66 1.75 1.45 11.88
CA GLY A 66 2.89 0.87 12.59
C GLY A 66 3.50 -0.33 11.85
N MET A 67 2.67 -1.23 11.32
CA MET A 67 3.10 -2.38 10.52
C MET A 67 3.70 -1.94 9.18
N VAL A 68 3.12 -0.92 8.53
CA VAL A 68 3.66 -0.35 7.30
C VAL A 68 5.06 0.22 7.54
N ARG A 69 5.27 0.95 8.64
CA ARG A 69 6.59 1.45 9.04
C ARG A 69 7.57 0.31 9.27
N LEU A 70 7.17 -0.76 9.94
CA LEU A 70 8.03 -1.94 10.12
C LEU A 70 8.41 -2.58 8.78
N VAL A 71 7.46 -2.75 7.86
CA VAL A 71 7.76 -3.29 6.52
C VAL A 71 8.73 -2.41 5.75
N ILE A 72 8.52 -1.08 5.78
CA ILE A 72 9.43 -0.11 5.17
C ILE A 72 10.83 -0.27 5.79
N SER A 73 10.94 -0.33 7.12
CA SER A 73 12.24 -0.48 7.81
C SER A 73 12.95 -1.80 7.52
N VAL A 74 12.23 -2.90 7.29
CA VAL A 74 12.82 -4.24 7.03
C VAL A 74 13.12 -4.48 5.55
N ARG A 75 12.26 -4.00 4.63
CA ARG A 75 12.39 -4.26 3.19
C ARG A 75 13.28 -3.28 2.45
N LEU A 76 13.63 -2.16 3.06
CA LEU A 76 14.70 -1.30 2.57
C LEU A 76 15.98 -1.78 3.25
N PRO A 77 16.74 -2.72 2.65
CA PRO A 77 18.07 -3.01 3.16
C PRO A 77 18.83 -1.70 3.26
N ILE A 78 19.47 -1.49 4.41
CA ILE A 78 20.63 -0.63 4.51
C ILE A 78 21.63 -1.27 3.56
N ASP A 79 21.80 -0.73 2.34
CA ASP A 79 22.63 -1.31 1.29
C ASP A 79 24.06 -1.56 1.82
N GLY A 80 24.33 -2.81 2.21
CA GLY A 80 25.63 -3.37 2.53
C GLY A 80 25.88 -4.54 1.60
N GLY A 81 26.22 -4.22 0.34
CA GLY A 81 26.47 -5.19 -0.72
C GLY A 81 27.56 -4.66 -1.65
N CYS A 82 28.66 -5.40 -1.71
CA CYS A 82 29.90 -5.12 -2.40
C CYS A 82 29.77 -5.13 -3.93
N ASP A 83 29.50 -3.97 -4.52
CA ASP A 83 29.95 -3.66 -5.88
C ASP A 83 30.34 -2.18 -5.95
N ALA A 84 31.52 -1.96 -6.51
CA ALA A 84 32.20 -0.68 -6.56
C ALA A 84 31.39 0.37 -7.33
N ASP A 85 31.54 1.63 -6.87
CA ASP A 85 31.27 2.87 -7.61
C ASP A 85 29.80 3.35 -7.69
N ASP A 86 29.20 3.65 -6.51
CA ASP A 86 28.75 5.01 -6.10
C ASP A 86 28.12 4.90 -4.69
N GLY A 87 28.93 4.46 -3.73
CA GLY A 87 28.49 3.98 -2.42
C GLY A 87 28.35 5.09 -1.39
N ASN A 88 27.16 5.69 -1.25
CA ASN A 88 26.59 6.18 0.02
C ASN A 88 25.16 6.74 -0.14
N ARG A 89 24.28 6.11 -0.92
CA ARG A 89 22.89 6.60 -1.01
C ARG A 89 22.00 5.81 -0.05
N PRO A 90 21.49 6.43 1.04
CA PRO A 90 20.56 5.74 1.92
C PRO A 90 19.35 5.24 1.10
N PRO A 91 18.62 4.21 1.58
CA PRO A 91 17.34 3.82 0.99
C PRO A 91 16.53 5.07 0.72
N SER A 92 16.29 5.35 -0.57
CA SER A 92 15.82 6.68 -0.95
C SER A 92 14.49 6.95 -0.26
N ALA A 93 14.39 8.06 0.48
CA ALA A 93 13.14 8.51 1.09
C ALA A 93 11.96 8.48 0.09
N ALA A 94 12.26 8.61 -1.20
CA ALA A 94 11.38 8.35 -2.33
C ALA A 94 10.64 7.01 -2.29
N ALA A 95 11.39 5.91 -2.09
CA ALA A 95 10.90 4.55 -2.17
C ALA A 95 10.03 4.23 -0.94
N ALA A 96 10.45 4.69 0.24
CA ALA A 96 9.64 4.61 1.45
C ALA A 96 8.30 5.35 1.28
N ALA A 97 8.34 6.61 0.83
CA ALA A 97 7.14 7.41 0.59
C ALA A 97 6.25 6.81 -0.50
N ALA A 98 6.83 6.21 -1.56
CA ALA A 98 6.07 5.52 -2.59
C ALA A 98 5.34 4.29 -2.01
N LEU A 99 6.03 3.46 -1.22
CA LEU A 99 5.44 2.28 -0.60
C LEU A 99 4.34 2.67 0.41
N GLU A 100 4.58 3.70 1.21
CA GLU A 100 3.58 4.25 2.14
C GLU A 100 2.32 4.70 1.39
N ARG A 101 2.48 5.43 0.28
CA ARG A 101 1.38 5.86 -0.59
C ARG A 101 0.59 4.68 -1.15
N VAL A 102 1.27 3.60 -1.54
CA VAL A 102 0.59 2.39 -2.03
C VAL A 102 -0.30 1.78 -0.95
N TYR A 103 0.18 1.65 0.29
CA TYR A 103 -0.65 1.14 1.39
C TYR A 103 -1.79 2.09 1.75
N ALA A 104 -1.56 3.40 1.76
CA ALA A 104 -2.60 4.39 1.98
C ALA A 104 -3.70 4.34 0.90
N MET A 105 -3.33 4.17 -0.38
CA MET A 105 -4.32 3.96 -1.44
C MET A 105 -5.03 2.61 -1.30
N ALA A 106 -4.36 1.58 -0.81
CA ALA A 106 -4.98 0.29 -0.54
C ALA A 106 -6.03 0.36 0.59
N THR A 107 -5.81 1.17 1.65
CA THR A 107 -6.83 1.38 2.69
C THR A 107 -8.04 2.14 2.15
N LEU A 108 -7.81 3.16 1.31
CA LEU A 108 -8.90 3.88 0.65
C LEU A 108 -9.69 2.98 -0.30
N TRP A 109 -9.00 2.16 -1.09
CA TRP A 109 -9.62 1.17 -1.98
C TRP A 109 -10.47 0.17 -1.21
N LEU A 110 -9.95 -0.34 -0.09
CA LEU A 110 -10.67 -1.27 0.77
C LEU A 110 -11.89 -0.61 1.42
N ALA A 111 -11.75 0.63 1.90
CA ALA A 111 -12.86 1.37 2.48
C ALA A 111 -13.97 1.63 1.45
N ALA A 112 -13.60 2.03 0.23
CA ALA A 112 -14.55 2.23 -0.86
C ALA A 112 -15.34 0.95 -1.15
N LYS A 113 -14.68 -0.22 -1.17
CA LYS A 113 -15.37 -1.51 -1.39
C LYS A 113 -16.41 -1.84 -0.32
N LEU A 114 -16.19 -1.32 0.89
CA LEU A 114 -17.03 -1.62 2.04
C LEU A 114 -18.20 -0.65 2.18
N GLU A 115 -18.03 0.62 1.80
CA GLU A 115 -19.04 1.68 2.01
C GLU A 115 -19.82 2.06 0.75
N GLU A 116 -19.19 2.02 -0.44
CA GLU A 116 -19.79 2.53 -1.68
C GLU A 116 -20.55 1.42 -2.44
N PRO A 117 -21.62 1.77 -3.18
CA PRO A 117 -22.30 0.80 -4.05
C PRO A 117 -21.37 0.33 -5.18
N ARG A 118 -21.48 -0.96 -5.55
CA ARG A 118 -20.58 -1.62 -6.52
C ARG A 118 -20.46 -0.93 -7.87
N ASN A 119 -21.48 -0.19 -8.30
CA ASN A 119 -21.50 0.48 -9.60
C ASN A 119 -20.73 1.82 -9.60
N GLU A 120 -20.40 2.37 -8.44
CA GLU A 120 -19.75 3.68 -8.29
C GLU A 120 -18.27 3.54 -7.87
N LEU A 121 -17.79 2.31 -7.74
CA LEU A 121 -16.45 2.00 -7.28
C LEU A 121 -15.40 2.29 -8.37
N PRO A 122 -14.37 3.10 -8.07
CA PRO A 122 -13.28 3.31 -9.01
C PRO A 122 -12.53 2.00 -9.26
N GLY A 123 -12.14 1.72 -10.50
CA GLY A 123 -11.38 0.51 -10.78
C GLY A 123 -10.00 0.50 -10.09
N VAL A 124 -9.47 -0.70 -9.80
CA VAL A 124 -8.11 -0.86 -9.21
C VAL A 124 -7.01 -0.19 -10.04
N ARG A 125 -7.21 -0.07 -11.37
CA ARG A 125 -6.31 0.66 -12.27
C ARG A 125 -6.27 2.15 -11.96
N THR A 126 -7.41 2.76 -11.64
CA THR A 126 -7.50 4.17 -11.23
C THR A 126 -6.72 4.41 -9.94
N MET A 127 -6.85 3.51 -8.96
CA MET A 127 -6.08 3.57 -7.71
C MET A 127 -4.57 3.47 -7.97
N ALA A 128 -4.17 2.58 -8.89
CA ALA A 128 -2.78 2.41 -9.28
C ALA A 128 -2.20 3.66 -9.94
N THR A 129 -2.98 4.31 -10.81
CA THR A 129 -2.62 5.59 -11.44
C THR A 129 -2.42 6.70 -10.40
N LEU A 130 -3.30 6.80 -9.39
CA LEU A 130 -3.20 7.82 -8.33
C LEU A 130 -1.92 7.71 -7.49
N CYS A 131 -1.42 6.50 -7.26
CA CYS A 131 -0.16 6.30 -6.53
C CYS A 131 1.06 6.08 -7.44
N GLY A 132 0.91 6.14 -8.77
CA GLY A 132 2.00 5.95 -9.72
C GLY A 132 2.59 4.53 -9.68
N THR A 133 1.75 3.51 -9.51
CA THR A 133 2.18 2.11 -9.38
C THR A 133 1.42 1.16 -10.32
N LEU A 134 1.74 -0.13 -10.26
CA LEU A 134 1.04 -1.17 -11.01
C LEU A 134 -0.19 -1.66 -10.23
N PRO A 135 -1.31 -2.01 -10.90
CA PRO A 135 -2.51 -2.52 -10.23
C PRO A 135 -2.26 -3.74 -9.32
N GLY A 136 -1.32 -4.61 -9.69
CA GLY A 136 -0.92 -5.76 -8.89
C GLY A 136 -0.34 -5.38 -7.52
N CYS A 137 0.41 -4.27 -7.44
CA CYS A 137 0.96 -3.77 -6.18
C CYS A 137 -0.14 -3.30 -5.22
N VAL A 138 -1.18 -2.65 -5.75
CA VAL A 138 -2.33 -2.20 -4.95
C VAL A 138 -3.13 -3.39 -4.45
N ALA A 139 -3.36 -4.41 -5.29
CA ALA A 139 -4.08 -5.63 -4.91
C ALA A 139 -3.30 -6.44 -3.85
N GLU A 140 -1.98 -6.55 -3.98
CA GLU A 140 -1.14 -7.21 -2.97
C GLU A 140 -1.15 -6.43 -1.64
N ALA A 141 -1.02 -5.10 -1.72
CA ALA A 141 -1.11 -4.24 -0.55
C ALA A 141 -2.48 -4.39 0.14
N GLU A 142 -3.58 -4.41 -0.62
CA GLU A 142 -4.94 -4.64 -0.11
C GLU A 142 -5.02 -5.94 0.72
N LEU A 143 -4.55 -7.06 0.16
CA LEU A 143 -4.55 -8.35 0.85
C LEU A 143 -3.71 -8.32 2.13
N ARG A 144 -2.58 -7.61 2.12
CA ARG A 144 -1.73 -7.45 3.30
C ARG A 144 -2.38 -6.60 4.38
N VAL A 145 -3.04 -5.50 3.98
CA VAL A 145 -3.86 -4.67 4.88
C VAL A 145 -4.94 -5.51 5.54
N LEU A 146 -5.69 -6.30 4.75
CA LEU A 146 -6.72 -7.20 5.28
C LEU A 146 -6.16 -8.17 6.32
N ARG A 147 -5.00 -8.78 6.05
CA ARG A 147 -4.34 -9.68 7.01
C ARG A 147 -3.96 -8.96 8.31
N TRP A 148 -3.41 -7.76 8.24
CA TRP A 148 -3.07 -6.98 9.44
C TRP A 148 -4.30 -6.51 10.22
N CYS A 149 -5.42 -6.31 9.53
CA CYS A 149 -6.69 -6.02 10.17
C CYS A 149 -7.45 -7.28 10.62
N GLU A 150 -6.83 -8.47 10.57
CA GLU A 150 -7.45 -9.76 10.91
C GLU A 150 -8.75 -10.00 10.14
N TRP A 151 -8.80 -9.56 8.88
CA TRP A 151 -9.98 -9.61 8.00
C TRP A 151 -11.20 -8.81 8.51
N ALA A 152 -11.01 -7.94 9.52
CA ALA A 152 -12.05 -7.13 10.13
C ALA A 152 -11.72 -5.62 10.09
N PRO A 153 -11.66 -5.00 8.89
CA PRO A 153 -11.28 -3.59 8.74
C PRO A 153 -12.23 -2.60 9.44
N ARG A 154 -13.53 -2.94 9.55
CA ARG A 154 -14.55 -2.14 10.26
C ARG A 154 -14.51 -2.28 11.79
N ALA A 155 -13.72 -3.19 12.35
CA ALA A 155 -13.68 -3.38 13.80
C ALA A 155 -13.28 -2.08 14.51
N GLY A 156 -14.08 -1.67 15.50
CA GLY A 156 -13.91 -0.43 16.25
C GLY A 156 -14.27 0.86 15.51
N PHE A 157 -14.80 0.78 14.28
CA PHE A 157 -15.24 1.97 13.54
C PHE A 157 -16.69 2.32 13.90
N SER A 158 -16.89 3.49 14.52
CA SER A 158 -18.21 4.04 14.78
C SER A 158 -18.55 5.14 13.77
N ALA A 159 -19.43 4.84 12.81
CA ALA A 159 -19.88 5.81 11.81
C ALA A 159 -20.64 7.02 12.40
N LEU A 160 -21.07 6.92 13.67
CA LEU A 160 -21.97 7.87 14.34
C LEU A 160 -21.27 8.97 15.17
N ALA A 161 -19.94 8.99 15.27
CA ALA A 161 -19.25 10.09 15.95
C ALA A 161 -19.20 11.31 15.01
N ILE A 162 -20.13 12.24 15.18
CA ILE A 162 -20.08 13.62 14.65
C ILE A 162 -19.79 14.53 15.86
#